data_AF-A0A7Y2AV40-F1
#
_entry.id   AF-A0A7Y2AV40-F1
#
_cell.length_a   1.000
_cell.length_b   1.000
_cell.length_c   1.000
_cell.angle_alpha   90.00
_cell.angle_beta   90.00
_cell.angle_gamma   90.00
#
_symmetry.space_group_name_H-M   'P 1'
#
loop_
_entity.id
_entity.type
_entity.pdbx_description
1 polymer ?
#
loop_
_entity_poly.entity_id
_entity_poly.type
_entity_poly.pdbx_seq_one_letter_code
_entity_poly.pdbx_strand_id
1 'polypeptide(L)' 'MERKKFIVQVGIAILLYMVVSLILEKDMSVDTLVKELKDGLIFGLVYAVFLFVWNRYKKKDDS' A
#
# COMPACT_ATOMS: atom_id res chain seq x y z
N MET A 1 6.06 -0.49 -15.83
CA MET A 1 4.69 -1.05 -15.81
C MET A 1 3.71 0.00 -16.33
N GLU A 2 2.66 -0.42 -17.03
CA GLU A 2 1.57 0.50 -17.40
C GLU A 2 1.01 1.16 -16.13
N ARG A 3 0.84 2.50 -16.15
CA ARG A 3 0.35 3.26 -14.99
C ARG A 3 -0.97 2.71 -14.44
N LYS A 4 -1.82 2.14 -15.30
CA LYS A 4 -3.08 1.51 -14.91
C LYS A 4 -2.87 0.27 -14.02
N LYS A 5 -1.91 -0.60 -14.34
CA LYS A 5 -1.59 -1.79 -13.52
C LYS A 5 -1.03 -1.41 -12.16
N PHE A 6 -0.22 -0.35 -12.11
CA PHE A 6 0.30 0.19 -10.86
C PHE A 6 -0.80 0.71 -9.94
N ILE A 7 -1.73 1.52 -10.47
CA ILE A 7 -2.86 2.07 -9.70
C ILE A 7 -3.75 0.94 -9.18
N VAL A 8 -4.04 -0.07 -10.01
CA VAL A 8 -4.84 -1.24 -9.61
C VAL A 8 -4.12 -2.07 -8.54
N GLN A 9 -2.81 -2.28 -8.65
CA GLN A 9 -2.03 -2.98 -7.62
C GLN A 9 -2.03 -2.24 -6.28
N VAL A 10 -1.84 -0.92 -6.30
CA VAL A 10 -1.87 -0.10 -5.08
C VAL A 10 -3.27 -0.11 -4.48
N GLY A 11 -4.32 0.02 -5.30
CA GLY A 11 -5.70 -0.06 -4.84
C GLY A 11 -6.04 -1.40 -4.20
N ILE A 12 -5.64 -2.52 -4.81
CA ILE A 12 -5.85 -3.86 -4.27
C ILE A 12 -5.09 -4.05 -2.95
N ALA A 13 -3.85 -3.54 -2.85
CA ALA A 13 -3.06 -3.64 -1.63
C ALA A 13 -3.70 -2.88 -0.45
N ILE A 14 -4.24 -1.68 -0.69
CA ILE A 14 -4.97 -0.90 0.31
C ILE A 14 -6.24 -1.64 0.74
N LEU A 15 -6.98 -2.20 -0.22
CA LEU A 15 -8.24 -2.91 0.04
C LEU A 15 -8.00 -4.20 0.85
N LEU A 16 -6.96 -4.96 0.50
CA LEU A 16 -6.55 -6.16 1.25
C LEU A 16 -6.10 -5.81 2.67
N TYR A 17 -5.32 -4.74 2.84
CA TYR A 17 -4.91 -4.28 4.17
C TYR A 17 -6.14 -3.95 5.03
N MET A 18 -7.08 -3.17 4.49
CA MET A 18 -8.30 -2.79 5.19
C MET A 18 -9.15 -4.00 5.59
N VAL A 19 -9.33 -4.98 4.70
CA VAL A 19 -10.09 -6.21 4.99
C VAL A 19 -9.40 -7.06 6.05
N VAL A 20 -8.08 -7.22 5.97
CA VAL A 20 -7.30 -8.00 6.97
C VAL A 20 -7.37 -7.33 8.33
N SER A 21 -7.20 -6.02 8.40
CA SER A 21 -7.37 -5.22 9.62
C SER A 21 -8.75 -5.40 10.25
N LEU A 22 -9.82 -5.25 9.44
CA LEU A 22 -11.20 -5.46 9.90
C LEU A 22 -11.46 -6.87 10.44
N ILE A 23 -10.82 -7.90 9.86
CA ILE A 23 -10.96 -9.30 10.32
C ILE A 23 -10.13 -9.55 11.59
N LEU A 24 -8.93 -8.98 11.68
CA LEU A 24 -7.99 -9.22 12.77
C LEU A 24 -8.44 -8.53 14.06
N GLU A 25 -8.97 -7.32 13.93
CA GLU A 25 -9.18 -6.46 15.09
C GLU A 25 -10.44 -6.83 15.86
N LYS A 26 -11.52 -7.26 15.18
CA LYS A 26 -12.81 -7.78 15.71
C LYS A 26 -13.54 -6.92 16.76
N ASP A 27 -12.88 -5.90 17.31
CA ASP A 27 -13.33 -4.85 18.22
C ASP A 27 -13.06 -3.52 17.51
N MET A 28 -14.08 -3.02 16.81
CA MET A 28 -14.02 -1.75 16.09
C MET A 28 -14.08 -0.58 17.07
N SER A 29 -13.00 -0.35 17.82
CA SER A 29 -12.80 0.93 18.49
C SER A 29 -12.30 1.95 17.46
N VAL A 30 -12.88 3.15 17.45
CA VAL A 30 -12.52 4.23 16.51
C VAL A 30 -11.03 4.58 16.62
N ASP A 31 -10.45 4.47 17.83
CA ASP A 31 -9.03 4.68 18.06
C ASP A 31 -8.15 3.66 17.34
N THR A 32 -8.58 2.40 17.27
CA THR A 32 -7.81 1.35 16.60
C THR A 32 -7.86 1.50 15.09
N LEU A 33 -9.05 1.79 14.54
CA LEU A 33 -9.22 2.13 13.12
C LEU A 33 -8.36 3.33 12.70
N VAL A 34 -8.29 4.39 13.50
CA VAL A 34 -7.45 5.57 13.19
C VAL A 34 -5.96 5.20 13.21
N LYS A 35 -5.56 4.30 14.11
CA LYS A 35 -4.18 3.84 14.25
C LYS A 35 -3.77 2.94 13.09
N GLU A 36 -4.60 1.96 12.72
CA GLU A 36 -4.39 1.11 11.55
C GLU A 36 -4.42 1.92 10.25
N LEU A 37 -5.32 2.91 10.12
CA LEU A 37 -5.37 3.74 8.92
C LEU A 37 -4.10 4.60 8.79
N LYS A 38 -3.55 5.08 9.91
CA LYS A 38 -2.26 5.79 9.95
C LYS A 38 -1.10 4.87 9.59
N ASP A 39 -1.07 3.65 10.11
CA ASP A 39 -0.03 2.67 9.81
C ASP A 39 -0.11 2.19 8.35
N GLY A 40 -1.32 1.96 7.83
CA GLY A 40 -1.58 1.64 6.42
C GLY A 40 -1.18 2.77 5.47
N LEU A 41 -1.39 4.03 5.87
CA LEU A 41 -0.90 5.20 5.13
C LEU A 41 0.62 5.23 5.06
N ILE A 42 1.31 5.01 6.19
CA ILE A 42 2.77 4.96 6.25
C ILE A 42 3.28 3.81 5.36
N PHE A 43 2.67 2.64 5.46
CA PHE A 43 3.06 1.47 4.66
C PHE A 43 2.87 1.72 3.15
N GLY A 44 1.74 2.32 2.77
CA GLY A 44 1.47 2.71 1.39
C GLY A 44 2.47 3.74 0.85
N LEU A 45 2.88 4.70 1.68
CA LEU A 45 3.87 5.73 1.32
C LEU A 45 5.27 5.12 1.15
N VAL A 46 5.68 4.23 2.06
CA VAL A 46 6.95 3.49 1.96
C VAL A 46 6.96 2.60 0.71
N TYR A 47 5.85 1.90 0.43
CA TYR A 47 5.73 1.06 -0.77
C TYR A 47 5.78 1.87 -2.06
N ALA A 48 5.15 3.05 -2.10
CA ALA A 48 5.20 3.96 -3.24
C ALA A 48 6.63 4.48 -3.49
N VAL A 49 7.37 4.84 -2.44
CA VAL A 49 8.77 5.24 -2.54
C VAL A 49 9.63 4.07 -3.02
N PHE A 50 9.45 2.87 -2.47
CA PHE A 50 10.15 1.67 -2.90
C PHE A 50 9.92 1.39 -4.40
N LEU A 51 8.66 1.43 -4.86
CA LEU A 51 8.34 1.24 -6.27
C LEU A 51 8.90 2.33 -7.17
N PHE A 52 8.92 3.58 -6.71
CA PHE A 52 9.52 4.68 -7.44
C PHE A 52 11.03 4.45 -7.65
N VAL A 53 11.73 4.06 -6.59
CA VAL A 53 13.16 3.71 -6.64
C VAL A 53 13.37 2.49 -7.53
N TRP A 54 12.61 1.42 -7.32
CA TRP A 54 12.69 0.19 -8.11
C TRP A 54 12.47 0.43 -9.60
N ASN A 55 11.45 1.21 -9.97
CA ASN A 55 11.15 1.54 -11.37
C ASN A 55 12.24 2.44 -11.99
N ARG A 56 12.93 3.27 -11.19
CA ARG A 56 14.08 4.06 -11.63
C ARG A 56 15.33 3.22 -11.84
N TYR A 57 15.56 2.21 -10.98
CA TYR A 57 16.66 1.25 -11.14
C TYR A 57 16.43 0.29 -12.30
N LYS A 58 15.21 -0.22 -12.49
CA LYS A 58 14.90 -1.14 -13.59
C LYS A 58 15.01 -0.50 -14.98
N LYS A 59 14.84 0.83 -15.08
CA LYS A 59 15.07 1.59 -16.33
C LYS A 59 16.55 1.73 -16.71
N LYS A 60 17.50 1.41 -15.82
CA LYS A 60 18.93 1.40 -16.14
C LYS A 60 19.43 0.10 -16.76
N ASP A 61 18.62 -0.96 -16.72
CA ASP A 61 18.98 -2.30 -17.21
C ASP A 61 18.46 -2.57 -18.63
N ASP A 62 17.82 -1.56 -19.25
CA ASP A 62 17.24 -1.60 -20.60
C ASP A 62 17.88 -0.51 -21.49
N SER A 63 19.17 -0.23 -21.26
CA SER A 63 20.02 0.66 -22.08
C SER A 63 21.39 0.05 -22.31
#